data_AF-A0A2V7P9F4-F1
#
_entry.id   AF-A0A2V7P9F4-F1
#
_cell.length_a   1.000
_cell.length_b   1.000
_cell.length_c   1.000
_cell.angle_alpha   90.00
_cell.angle_beta   90.00
_cell.angle_gamma   90.00
#
_symmetry.space_group_name_H-M   'P 1'
#
loop_
_entity.id
_entity.type
_entity.pdbx_description
1 polymer ?
#
loop_
_entity_poly.entity_id
_entity_poly.type
_entity_poly.pdbx_seq_one_letter_code
_entity_poly.pdbx_strand_id
1 'polypeptide(L)'
;MSVSDRRLGVVFPVTMGMVILGAAALALAAPLAVKAYLGVAYARVPVVTWLLLPGAVALSGSKVLANELTARGFPGVNTVVAALGATATILSDLWLIPRYGIGGAAIASSVGYTLTFVLVLAAFRRRSRARLFSLWHRL
;
A
#
# COMPACT_ATOMS: atom_id res chain seq x y z
N MET A 1 -22.86 -13.63 -10.60
CA MET A 1 -21.76 -13.06 -9.78
C MET A 1 -21.64 -13.88 -8.52
N SER A 2 -20.47 -14.46 -8.24
CA SER A 2 -20.26 -15.17 -6.98
C SER A 2 -20.36 -14.17 -5.81
N VAL A 3 -20.73 -14.63 -4.61
CA VAL A 3 -20.80 -13.79 -3.40
C VAL A 3 -19.43 -13.11 -3.12
N SER A 4 -18.31 -13.74 -3.52
CA SER A 4 -16.95 -13.16 -3.45
C SER A 4 -16.80 -11.91 -4.32
N ASP A 5 -17.32 -11.90 -5.56
CA ASP A 5 -17.17 -10.75 -6.46
C ASP A 5 -17.94 -9.51 -5.96
N ARG A 6 -19.06 -9.71 -5.27
CA ARG A 6 -19.86 -8.61 -4.70
C ARG A 6 -19.20 -8.01 -3.45
N ARG A 7 -18.53 -8.84 -2.63
CA ARG A 7 -17.77 -8.37 -1.46
C ARG A 7 -16.53 -7.57 -1.89
N LEU A 8 -15.79 -8.03 -2.89
CA LEU A 8 -14.66 -7.30 -3.47
C LEU A 8 -15.02 -5.89 -3.95
N GLY A 9 -16.17 -5.74 -4.63
CA GLY A 9 -16.63 -4.45 -5.14
C GLY A 9 -16.92 -3.40 -4.07
N VAL A 10 -17.20 -3.81 -2.83
CA VAL A 10 -17.47 -2.91 -1.69
C VAL A 10 -16.24 -2.79 -0.79
N VAL A 11 -15.58 -3.90 -0.47
CA VAL A 11 -14.44 -3.94 0.47
C VAL A 11 -13.25 -3.14 -0.09
N PHE A 12 -12.99 -3.22 -1.38
CA PHE A 12 -11.88 -2.50 -2.00
C PHE A 12 -12.00 -0.98 -1.88
N PRO A 13 -13.07 -0.31 -2.37
CA PRO A 13 -13.21 1.14 -2.25
C PRO A 13 -13.40 1.60 -0.80
N VAL A 14 -14.07 0.83 0.07
CA VAL A 14 -14.23 1.19 1.50
C VAL A 14 -12.88 1.16 2.21
N THR A 15 -12.07 0.12 1.97
CA THR A 15 -10.73 0.02 2.57
C THR A 15 -9.81 1.12 2.07
N MET A 16 -9.81 1.41 0.76
CA MET A 16 -9.04 2.53 0.21
C MET A 16 -9.53 3.87 0.78
N GLY A 17 -10.84 4.09 0.87
CA GLY A 17 -11.41 5.31 1.45
C GLY A 17 -11.02 5.50 2.91
N MET A 18 -11.13 4.47 3.74
CA MET A 18 -10.70 4.50 5.14
C MET A 18 -9.20 4.81 5.29
N VAL A 19 -8.36 4.17 4.48
CA VAL A 19 -6.90 4.37 4.54
C VAL A 19 -6.50 5.73 4.00
N ILE A 20 -7.16 6.25 2.97
CA ILE A 20 -6.95 7.62 2.47
C ILE A 20 -7.34 8.65 3.53
N LEU A 21 -8.50 8.46 4.19
CA LEU A 21 -8.93 9.35 5.29
C LEU A 21 -7.96 9.31 6.47
N GLY A 22 -7.54 8.11 6.88
CA GLY A 22 -6.53 7.95 7.93
C GLY A 22 -5.18 8.57 7.56
N ALA A 23 -4.76 8.39 6.31
CA ALA A 23 -3.55 9.00 5.77
C ALA A 23 -3.63 10.54 5.78
N ALA A 24 -4.76 11.11 5.36
CA ALA A 24 -4.99 12.55 5.39
C ALA A 24 -5.00 13.10 6.82
N ALA A 25 -5.67 12.42 7.75
CA ALA A 25 -5.67 12.78 9.17
C ALA A 25 -4.24 12.76 9.74
N LEU A 26 -3.46 11.72 9.44
CA LEU A 26 -2.05 11.62 9.84
C LEU A 26 -1.19 12.70 9.20
N ALA A 27 -1.42 13.05 7.93
CA ALA A 27 -0.68 14.12 7.25
C ALA A 27 -0.84 15.46 7.97
N LEU A 28 -2.05 15.77 8.45
CA LEU A 28 -2.37 17.00 9.17
C LEU A 28 -1.92 16.95 10.63
N ALA A 29 -2.06 15.80 11.29
CA ALA A 29 -1.72 15.63 12.69
C ALA A 29 -0.21 15.50 12.94
N ALA A 30 0.56 14.94 11.99
CA ALA A 30 2.00 14.71 12.12
C ALA A 30 2.81 15.96 12.53
N PRO A 31 2.68 17.13 11.87
CA PRO A 31 3.43 18.32 12.27
C PRO A 31 3.04 18.82 13.66
N LEU A 32 1.75 18.75 14.03
CA LEU A 32 1.27 19.16 15.36
C LEU A 32 1.78 18.23 16.46
N ALA A 33 1.68 16.91 16.25
CA ALA A 33 2.14 15.89 17.19
C ALA A 33 3.65 15.96 17.40
N VAL A 34 4.44 16.14 16.33
CA VAL A 34 5.90 16.28 16.44
C VAL A 34 6.28 17.52 17.25
N LYS A 35 5.61 18.65 17.00
CA LYS A 35 5.85 19.88 17.75
C LYS A 35 5.47 19.75 19.23
N ALA A 36 4.37 19.05 19.54
CA ALA A 36 3.86 18.90 20.90
C ALA A 36 4.67 17.90 21.74
N TYR A 37 5.11 16.78 21.16
CA TYR A 37 5.67 15.66 21.93
C TYR A 37 7.16 15.40 21.68
N LEU A 38 7.69 15.70 20.49
CA LEU A 38 9.05 15.30 20.10
C LEU A 38 10.04 16.48 20.08
N GLY A 39 9.57 17.71 19.84
CA GLY A 39 10.42 18.89 19.80
C GLY A 39 11.28 19.01 18.52
N VAL A 40 12.19 19.98 18.50
CA VAL A 40 12.91 20.43 17.28
C VAL A 40 13.87 19.37 16.69
N ALA A 41 14.35 18.43 17.50
CA ALA A 41 15.22 17.35 17.04
C ALA A 41 14.54 16.43 16.00
N TYR A 42 13.21 16.41 15.96
CA TYR A 42 12.42 15.54 15.08
C TYR A 42 11.69 16.29 13.97
N ALA A 43 12.15 17.49 13.62
CA ALA A 43 11.53 18.32 12.57
C ALA A 43 11.40 17.62 11.20
N ARG A 44 12.18 16.55 10.93
CA ARG A 44 12.08 15.76 9.69
C ARG A 44 10.97 14.72 9.69
N VAL A 45 10.41 14.34 10.84
CA VAL A 45 9.38 13.29 10.95
C VAL A 45 8.14 13.57 10.09
N PRO A 46 7.57 14.79 10.06
CA PRO A 46 6.39 15.06 9.22
C PRO A 46 6.64 14.80 7.74
N VAL A 47 7.82 15.18 7.24
CA VAL A 47 8.22 14.97 5.84
C VAL A 47 8.35 13.48 5.53
N VAL A 48 9.00 12.71 6.42
CA VAL A 48 9.14 11.25 6.28
C VAL A 48 7.77 10.58 6.28
N THR A 49 6.87 11.00 7.17
CA THR A 49 5.49 10.50 7.21
C THR A 49 4.78 10.75 5.88
N TRP A 50 4.83 11.98 5.36
CA TRP A 50 4.19 12.33 4.09
C TRP A 50 4.73 11.50 2.91
N LEU A 51 6.02 11.18 2.90
CA LEU A 51 6.63 10.31 1.90
C LEU A 51 6.19 8.85 2.00
N LEU A 52 5.80 8.37 3.18
CA LEU A 52 5.36 7.00 3.42
C LEU A 52 3.87 6.77 3.11
N LEU A 53 3.04 7.82 3.29
CA LEU A 53 1.58 7.76 3.10
C LEU A 53 1.13 7.18 1.74
N PRO A 54 1.69 7.59 0.58
CA PRO A 54 1.28 7.00 -0.71
C PRO A 54 1.56 5.49 -0.77
N GLY A 55 2.70 5.06 -0.19
CA GLY A 55 3.02 3.64 -0.03
C GLY A 55 2.02 2.90 0.83
N ALA A 56 1.61 3.49 1.95
CA ALA A 56 0.63 2.88 2.87
C ALA A 56 -0.74 2.66 2.20
N VAL A 57 -1.19 3.60 1.36
CA VAL A 57 -2.42 3.44 0.57
C VAL A 57 -2.27 2.30 -0.45
N ALA A 58 -1.13 2.24 -1.16
CA ALA A 58 -0.87 1.14 -2.10
C ALA A 58 -0.83 -0.24 -1.41
N LEU A 59 -0.24 -0.29 -0.21
CA LEU A 59 -0.16 -1.51 0.59
C LEU A 59 -1.53 -2.02 1.04
N SER A 60 -2.47 -1.14 1.37
CA SER A 60 -3.80 -1.56 1.80
C SER A 60 -4.56 -2.24 0.64
N GLY A 61 -4.49 -1.64 -0.56
CA GLY A 61 -5.08 -2.22 -1.76
C GLY A 61 -4.45 -3.56 -2.14
N SER A 62 -3.13 -3.71 -1.96
CA SER A 62 -2.43 -4.96 -2.29
C SER A 62 -2.85 -6.09 -1.37
N LYS A 63 -3.01 -5.82 -0.07
CA LYS A 63 -3.51 -6.79 0.91
C LYS A 63 -4.92 -7.29 0.59
N VAL A 64 -5.83 -6.39 0.20
CA VAL A 64 -7.21 -6.78 -0.18
C VAL A 64 -7.19 -7.72 -1.39
N LEU A 65 -6.44 -7.35 -2.44
CA LEU A 65 -6.32 -8.16 -3.66
C LEU A 65 -5.62 -9.50 -3.40
N ALA A 66 -4.57 -9.50 -2.58
CA ALA A 66 -3.82 -10.69 -2.19
C ALA A 66 -4.67 -11.70 -1.39
N ASN A 67 -5.46 -11.20 -0.44
CA ASN A 67 -6.37 -12.03 0.35
C ASN A 67 -7.44 -12.68 -0.53
N GLU A 68 -7.93 -11.96 -1.54
CA GLU A 68 -8.91 -12.49 -2.47
C GLU A 68 -8.32 -13.53 -3.43
N LEU A 69 -7.06 -13.32 -3.87
CA LEU A 69 -6.35 -14.32 -4.66
C LEU A 69 -6.10 -15.61 -3.85
N THR A 70 -5.83 -15.46 -2.55
CA THR A 70 -5.68 -16.56 -1.60
C THR A 70 -7.01 -17.29 -1.37
N ALA A 71 -8.12 -16.55 -1.16
CA ALA A 71 -9.47 -17.11 -1.00
C ALA A 71 -9.94 -17.88 -2.24
N ARG A 72 -9.42 -17.55 -3.43
CA ARG A 72 -9.70 -18.24 -4.70
C ARG A 72 -8.80 -19.45 -4.97
N GLY A 73 -7.96 -19.85 -4.01
CA GLY A 73 -7.10 -21.02 -4.13
C GLY A 73 -5.76 -20.78 -4.83
N PHE A 74 -5.31 -19.52 -4.94
CA PHE A 74 -4.01 -19.16 -5.52
C PHE A 74 -3.02 -18.54 -4.50
N PRO A 75 -2.77 -19.17 -3.32
CA PRO A 75 -1.86 -18.63 -2.31
C PRO A 75 -0.41 -18.49 -2.81
N GLY A 76 0.05 -19.41 -3.68
CA GLY A 76 1.42 -19.40 -4.18
C GLY A 76 1.77 -18.14 -4.96
N VAL A 77 0.81 -17.53 -5.64
CA VAL A 77 1.02 -16.25 -6.34
C VAL A 77 1.24 -15.11 -5.34
N ASN A 78 0.49 -15.11 -4.23
CA ASN A 78 0.68 -14.13 -3.17
C ASN A 78 2.07 -14.27 -2.53
N THR A 79 2.53 -15.49 -2.27
CA THR A 79 3.88 -15.75 -1.73
C THR A 79 4.98 -15.23 -2.66
N VAL A 80 4.87 -15.49 -3.96
CA VAL A 80 5.87 -15.01 -4.95
C VAL A 80 5.87 -13.48 -5.02
N VAL A 81 4.70 -12.84 -5.06
CA VAL A 81 4.64 -11.36 -5.10
C VAL A 81 5.15 -10.75 -3.79
N ALA A 82 4.83 -11.35 -2.64
CA ALA A 82 5.35 -10.90 -1.35
C ALA A 82 6.89 -11.03 -1.28
N ALA A 83 7.45 -12.14 -1.78
CA ALA A 83 8.89 -12.33 -1.86
C ALA A 83 9.56 -11.29 -2.76
N LEU A 84 9.04 -11.09 -3.98
CA LEU A 84 9.55 -10.08 -4.91
C LEU A 84 9.46 -8.66 -4.34
N GLY A 85 8.33 -8.34 -3.70
CA GLY A 85 8.12 -7.07 -3.02
C GLY A 85 9.13 -6.85 -1.90
N ALA A 86 9.32 -7.84 -1.03
CA ALA A 86 10.30 -7.79 0.05
C ALA A 86 11.73 -7.63 -0.48
N THR A 87 12.13 -8.39 -1.51
CA THR A 87 13.44 -8.25 -2.14
C THR A 87 13.64 -6.85 -2.71
N ALA A 88 12.66 -6.30 -3.42
CA ALA A 88 12.74 -4.95 -3.97
C ALA A 88 12.85 -3.88 -2.87
N THR A 89 12.10 -4.02 -1.77
CA THR A 89 12.20 -3.13 -0.61
C THR A 89 13.59 -3.21 0.02
N ILE A 90 14.11 -4.41 0.28
CA ILE A 90 15.44 -4.62 0.88
C ILE A 90 16.54 -4.01 0.00
N LEU A 91 16.50 -4.25 -1.31
CA LEU A 91 17.47 -3.67 -2.25
C LEU A 91 17.38 -2.14 -2.28
N SER A 92 16.16 -1.61 -2.25
CA SER A 92 15.92 -0.16 -2.22
C SER A 92 16.42 0.45 -0.91
N ASP A 93 16.18 -0.20 0.24
CA ASP A 93 16.64 0.25 1.55
C ASP A 93 18.17 0.25 1.63
N LEU A 94 18.82 -0.83 1.20
CA LEU A 94 20.29 -0.92 1.18
C LEU A 94 20.94 0.16 0.30
N TRP A 95 20.24 0.67 -0.70
CA TRP A 95 20.76 1.68 -1.62
C TRP A 95 20.39 3.12 -1.24
N LEU A 96 19.17 3.34 -0.75
CA LEU A 96 18.67 4.68 -0.40
C LEU A 96 19.01 5.10 1.02
N ILE A 97 19.08 4.18 2.00
CA ILE A 97 19.40 4.53 3.39
C ILE A 97 20.79 5.16 3.50
N PRO A 98 21.86 4.64 2.87
CA PRO A 98 23.18 5.25 2.96
C PRO A 98 23.25 6.67 2.37
N ARG A 99 22.38 6.99 1.39
CA ARG A 99 22.38 8.26 0.67
C ARG A 99 21.44 9.32 1.27
N TYR A 100 20.29 8.89 1.79
CA TYR A 100 19.20 9.79 2.21
C TYR A 100 18.72 9.55 3.65
N GLY A 101 19.33 8.62 4.39
CA GLY A 101 18.99 8.29 5.77
C GLY A 101 17.53 7.87 5.92
N ILE A 102 16.85 8.42 6.93
CA ILE A 102 15.44 8.12 7.24
C ILE A 102 14.49 8.48 6.08
N GLY A 103 14.79 9.56 5.33
CA GLY A 103 14.01 9.91 4.14
C GLY A 103 14.13 8.85 3.04
N GLY A 104 15.32 8.25 2.91
CA GLY A 104 15.58 7.13 2.00
C GLY A 104 14.73 5.89 2.33
N ALA A 105 14.64 5.54 3.61
CA ALA A 105 13.81 4.42 4.07
C ALA A 105 12.31 4.62 3.75
N ALA A 106 11.82 5.85 3.89
CA ALA A 106 10.42 6.15 3.55
C ALA A 106 10.14 6.03 2.04
N ILE A 107 11.06 6.50 1.19
CA ILE A 107 10.95 6.36 -0.26
C ILE A 107 11.03 4.89 -0.65
N ALA A 108 12.01 4.16 -0.13
CA ALA A 108 12.21 2.74 -0.41
C ALA A 108 10.95 1.92 -0.05
N SER A 109 10.37 2.17 1.14
CA SER A 109 9.12 1.55 1.57
C SER A 109 7.96 1.88 0.64
N SER A 110 7.80 3.16 0.26
CA SER A 110 6.73 3.56 -0.67
C SER A 110 6.87 2.90 -2.03
N VAL A 111 8.07 2.88 -2.60
CA VAL A 111 8.35 2.21 -3.88
C VAL A 111 8.10 0.70 -3.78
N GLY A 112 8.56 0.05 -2.72
CA GLY A 112 8.35 -1.38 -2.48
C GLY A 112 6.88 -1.76 -2.36
N TYR A 113 6.10 -0.98 -1.61
CA TYR A 113 4.66 -1.19 -1.45
C TYR A 113 3.90 -0.94 -2.76
N THR A 114 4.26 0.11 -3.51
CA THR A 114 3.69 0.37 -4.84
C THR A 114 4.01 -0.75 -5.82
N LEU A 115 5.25 -1.25 -5.85
CA LEU A 115 5.64 -2.35 -6.71
C LEU A 115 4.84 -3.62 -6.36
N THR A 116 4.74 -3.94 -5.08
CA THR A 116 3.94 -5.08 -4.58
C THR A 116 2.48 -4.96 -5.02
N PHE A 117 1.90 -3.75 -4.92
CA PHE A 117 0.54 -3.48 -5.40
C PHE A 117 0.39 -3.73 -6.89
N VAL A 118 1.30 -3.21 -7.71
CA VAL A 118 1.28 -3.40 -9.17
C VAL A 118 1.40 -4.88 -9.55
N LEU A 119 2.29 -5.62 -8.89
CA LEU A 119 2.49 -7.05 -9.14
C LEU A 119 1.25 -7.88 -8.78
N VAL A 120 0.65 -7.63 -7.60
CA VAL A 120 -0.59 -8.30 -7.18
C VAL A 120 -1.74 -7.92 -8.10
N LEU A 121 -1.85 -6.66 -8.52
CA LEU A 121 -2.89 -6.20 -9.44
C LEU A 121 -2.74 -6.84 -10.82
N ALA A 122 -1.52 -6.94 -11.33
CA ALA A 122 -1.23 -7.61 -12.60
C ALA A 122 -1.54 -9.11 -12.53
N ALA A 123 -1.15 -9.78 -11.44
CA ALA A 123 -1.47 -11.18 -11.19
C ALA A 123 -2.98 -11.41 -11.10
N PHE A 124 -3.69 -10.54 -10.37
CA PHE A 124 -5.14 -10.55 -10.26
C PHE A 124 -5.79 -10.34 -11.63
N ARG A 125 -5.34 -9.38 -12.46
CA ARG A 125 -5.87 -9.15 -13.81
C ARG A 125 -5.64 -10.31 -14.77
N ARG A 126 -4.48 -10.99 -14.67
CA ARG A 126 -4.17 -12.15 -15.52
C ARG A 126 -5.00 -13.38 -15.16
N ARG A 127 -5.35 -13.56 -13.88
CA ARG A 127 -6.07 -14.74 -13.37
C ARG A 127 -7.57 -14.52 -13.24
N SER A 128 -8.00 -13.32 -12.87
CA SER A 128 -9.40 -12.92 -12.80
C SER A 128 -9.80 -12.23 -14.10
N ARG A 129 -10.61 -12.91 -14.93
CA ARG A 129 -11.34 -12.28 -16.06
C ARG A 129 -12.35 -11.19 -15.62
N ALA A 130 -12.45 -10.87 -14.33
CA ALA A 130 -13.34 -9.86 -13.79
C ALA A 130 -12.75 -8.44 -13.98
N ARG A 131 -13.42 -7.61 -14.78
CA ARG A 131 -13.09 -6.20 -14.97
C ARG A 131 -13.37 -5.44 -13.67
N LEU A 132 -12.33 -5.07 -12.93
CA LEU A 132 -12.42 -4.16 -11.77
C LEU A 132 -13.19 -2.85 -12.10
N PHE A 133 -13.15 -2.44 -13.38
CA PHE A 133 -13.77 -1.22 -13.89
C PHE A 133 -15.28 -1.34 -14.21
N SER A 134 -15.85 -2.56 -14.29
CA SER A 134 -17.29 -2.71 -14.60
C SER A 134 -18.20 -2.62 -13.37
N LEU A 135 -17.64 -2.47 -12.17
CA LEU A 135 -18.39 -2.36 -10.91
C LEU A 135 -18.76 -0.91 -10.54
N TRP A 136 -18.10 0.09 -11.12
CA TRP A 136 -18.40 1.52 -10.85
C TRP A 136 -19.63 2.04 -11.61
N HIS A 137 -19.93 1.47 -12.78
CA HIS A 137 -20.98 1.96 -13.68
C HIS A 137 -22.36 1.27 -13.48
N ARG A 138 -22.52 0.46 -12.43
CA ARG A 138 -23.75 -0.32 -12.15
C ARG A 138 -24.24 -0.19 -10.70
N LEU A 139 -24.00 0.97 -10.11
CA LEU A 139 -24.76 1.51 -8.97
C LEU A 139 -25.53 2.72 -9.50
#